data_AF-A0A8T7JXJ8-F1
#
_entry.id   AF-A0A8T7JXJ8-F1
#
_cell.length_a   1.000
_cell.length_b   1.000
_cell.length_c   1.000
_cell.angle_alpha   90.00
_cell.angle_beta   90.00
_cell.angle_gamma   90.00
#
_symmetry.space_group_name_H-M   'P 1'
#
loop_
_entity.id
_entity.type
_entity.pdbx_description
1 polymer ?
#
loop_
_entity_poly.entity_id
_entity_poly.type
_entity_poly.pdbx_seq_one_letter_code
_entity_poly.pdbx_strand_id
1 'polypeptide(L)'
;MILTYHKIHPENKTIWWVTPDSFYLQMADLRSKKVVYLDEYDPADPNQAVITFDGVYKDIWKYAVPILRHFGYPFELFIIGQTIGKDNSFDTGEPYAEFADVETLQKMVQAGGRLQWHSQSHIRLVGVTDLALYEKELTVPGDLRQLCPNGFKWYAYPHGQRDGLYRAQVESRFVGALACDDGSDADRYDLSRLTVYEETRFSNSAVSLIIPCYNYGHLAAEAIESALLQTCPPDEILFIDDASSDNSVEVARRYEPRIRVEVNEKNLGVVENFRKAVALTSGDYIVFLGADNRFRSDYIERAKAVLDSSS
;
A
#
# COMPACT_ATOMS: atom_id res chain seq x y z
N MET A 1 -3.48 -7.19 11.23
CA MET A 1 -2.57 -6.04 11.06
C MET A 1 -3.38 -4.77 10.82
N ILE A 2 -2.89 -3.62 11.27
CA ILE A 2 -3.49 -2.30 10.99
C ILE A 2 -2.49 -1.48 10.18
N LEU A 3 -2.90 -0.96 9.04
CA LEU A 3 -2.07 -0.22 8.09
C LEU A 3 -2.33 1.28 8.21
N THR A 4 -1.28 2.09 8.25
CA THR A 4 -1.39 3.56 8.25
C THR A 4 -0.79 4.16 7.01
N TYR A 5 -1.64 4.85 6.26
CA TYR A 5 -1.28 5.70 5.14
C TYR A 5 -1.41 7.18 5.53
N HIS A 6 -0.72 8.05 4.79
CA HIS A 6 -0.86 9.51 4.95
C HIS A 6 -1.37 10.13 3.65
N LYS A 7 -0.55 10.09 2.59
CA LYS A 7 -0.88 10.70 1.29
C LYS A 7 -0.76 9.67 0.17
N ILE A 8 -1.73 9.68 -0.76
CA ILE A 8 -1.67 8.92 -2.00
C ILE A 8 -1.61 9.89 -3.17
N HIS A 9 -0.49 9.98 -3.90
CA HIS A 9 -0.29 11.03 -4.91
C HIS A 9 0.55 10.52 -6.09
N PRO A 10 0.34 11.00 -7.34
CA PRO A 10 1.05 10.51 -8.54
C PRO A 10 2.58 10.57 -8.52
N GLU A 11 3.16 11.30 -7.57
CA GLU A 11 4.59 11.42 -7.36
C GLU A 11 4.90 11.05 -5.91
N ASN A 12 5.86 10.15 -5.69
CA ASN A 12 6.43 9.91 -4.38
C ASN A 12 7.45 11.01 -4.06
N LYS A 13 7.01 12.03 -3.33
CA LYS A 13 7.84 13.21 -2.99
C LYS A 13 8.58 13.06 -1.67
N THR A 14 8.00 12.35 -0.71
CA THR A 14 8.59 12.06 0.60
C THR A 14 8.14 10.67 1.05
N ILE A 15 8.77 10.13 2.09
CA ILE A 15 8.43 8.80 2.63
C ILE A 15 6.94 8.66 2.99
N TRP A 16 6.20 9.74 3.24
CA TRP A 16 4.78 9.69 3.59
C TRP A 16 3.83 9.63 2.39
N TRP A 17 4.37 9.62 1.17
CA TRP A 17 3.63 9.67 -0.09
C TRP A 17 3.74 8.32 -0.78
N VAL A 18 2.60 7.69 -1.03
CA VAL A 18 2.52 6.45 -1.81
C VAL A 18 1.88 6.75 -3.17
N THR A 19 2.44 6.22 -4.25
CA THR A 19 1.87 6.37 -5.59
C THR A 19 0.57 5.56 -5.75
N PRO A 20 -0.35 5.96 -6.65
CA PRO A 20 -1.54 5.17 -6.93
C PRO A 20 -1.21 3.75 -7.39
N ASP A 21 -0.12 3.55 -8.13
CA ASP A 21 0.32 2.24 -8.61
C ASP A 21 0.79 1.35 -7.46
N SER A 22 1.66 1.89 -6.58
CA SER A 22 2.09 1.16 -5.38
C SER A 22 0.95 0.90 -4.42
N PHE A 23 0.04 1.85 -4.24
CA PHE A 23 -1.16 1.66 -3.43
C PHE A 23 -2.07 0.57 -4.01
N TYR A 24 -2.25 0.54 -5.34
CA TYR A 24 -3.01 -0.52 -6.00
C TYR A 24 -2.40 -1.91 -5.75
N LEU A 25 -1.08 -2.03 -5.88
CA LEU A 25 -0.37 -3.29 -5.62
C LEU A 25 -0.49 -3.74 -4.17
N GLN A 26 -0.38 -2.80 -3.23
CA GLN A 26 -0.60 -3.06 -1.83
C GLN A 26 -2.04 -3.54 -1.55
N MET A 27 -3.06 -2.96 -2.20
CA MET A 27 -4.42 -3.48 -2.08
C MET A 27 -4.58 -4.87 -2.72
N ALA A 28 -3.86 -5.14 -3.81
CA ALA A 28 -3.82 -6.46 -4.43
C ALA A 28 -3.19 -7.51 -3.51
N ASP A 29 -2.11 -7.17 -2.80
CA ASP A 29 -1.49 -8.04 -1.81
C ASP A 29 -2.44 -8.42 -0.66
N LEU A 30 -3.38 -7.54 -0.32
CA LEU A 30 -4.41 -7.80 0.70
C LEU A 30 -5.53 -8.72 0.23
N ARG A 31 -5.57 -9.20 -1.01
CA ARG A 31 -6.64 -10.10 -1.50
C ARG A 31 -6.76 -11.40 -0.70
N SER A 32 -5.65 -11.87 -0.11
CA SER A 32 -5.63 -13.03 0.78
C SER A 32 -6.08 -12.73 2.21
N LYS A 33 -6.27 -11.44 2.54
CA LYS A 33 -6.70 -10.96 3.86
C LYS A 33 -8.18 -10.57 3.82
N LYS A 34 -8.82 -10.68 4.98
CA LYS A 34 -10.13 -10.10 5.23
C LYS A 34 -9.94 -8.65 5.70
N VAL A 35 -10.20 -7.69 4.81
CA VAL A 35 -10.14 -6.27 5.17
C VAL A 35 -11.41 -5.87 5.92
N VAL A 36 -11.28 -5.31 7.12
CA VAL A 36 -12.39 -5.02 8.04
C VAL A 36 -12.30 -3.60 8.62
N TYR A 37 -13.40 -3.09 9.18
CA TYR A 37 -13.36 -1.88 10.01
C TYR A 37 -12.72 -2.17 11.38
N LEU A 38 -12.30 -1.13 12.10
CA LEU A 38 -11.71 -1.29 13.44
C LEU A 38 -12.66 -1.94 14.44
N ASP A 39 -13.97 -1.68 14.33
CA ASP A 39 -15.00 -2.29 15.18
C ASP A 39 -15.03 -3.83 15.09
N GLU A 40 -14.56 -4.37 13.97
CA GLU A 40 -14.56 -5.81 13.66
C GLU A 40 -13.17 -6.44 13.78
N TYR A 41 -12.14 -5.62 14.03
CA TYR A 41 -10.75 -6.08 14.07
C TYR A 41 -10.48 -6.95 15.29
N ASP A 42 -9.97 -8.15 15.04
CA ASP A 42 -9.42 -9.04 16.04
C ASP A 42 -7.89 -9.10 15.90
N PRO A 43 -7.12 -8.53 16.86
CA PRO A 43 -5.66 -8.59 16.81
C PRO A 43 -5.10 -10.02 16.88
N ALA A 44 -5.88 -11.00 17.32
CA ALA A 44 -5.48 -12.41 17.30
C ALA A 44 -5.69 -13.09 15.93
N ASP A 45 -6.40 -12.47 15.00
CA ASP A 45 -6.66 -13.01 13.66
C ASP A 45 -5.61 -12.50 12.64
N PRO A 46 -4.62 -13.34 12.25
CA PRO A 46 -3.56 -12.92 11.33
C PRO A 46 -4.07 -12.69 9.89
N ASN A 47 -5.32 -13.08 9.59
CA ASN A 47 -5.92 -12.90 8.29
C ASN A 47 -6.66 -11.58 8.17
N GLN A 48 -6.79 -10.80 9.24
CA GLN A 48 -7.44 -9.49 9.17
C GLN A 48 -6.46 -8.36 8.89
N ALA A 49 -6.92 -7.42 8.07
CA ALA A 49 -6.27 -6.16 7.82
C ALA A 49 -7.24 -5.00 8.04
N VAL A 50 -6.74 -3.87 8.52
CA VAL A 50 -7.47 -2.61 8.61
C VAL A 50 -6.68 -1.56 7.85
N ILE A 51 -7.35 -0.75 7.03
CA ILE A 51 -6.72 0.34 6.29
C ILE A 51 -7.10 1.66 6.95
N THR A 52 -6.10 2.42 7.40
CA THR A 52 -6.29 3.71 8.08
C THR A 52 -5.51 4.82 7.36
N PHE A 53 -6.06 6.03 7.38
CA PHE A 53 -5.39 7.23 6.87
C PHE A 53 -5.33 8.32 7.95
N ASP A 54 -4.14 8.82 8.23
CA ASP A 54 -3.93 9.93 9.17
C ASP A 54 -3.85 11.27 8.42
N GLY A 55 -4.43 12.32 9.01
CA GLY A 55 -4.35 13.68 8.44
C GLY A 55 -5.13 13.85 7.13
N VAL A 56 -6.18 13.06 6.93
CA VAL A 56 -7.04 12.94 5.72
C VAL A 56 -6.94 14.09 4.70
N TYR A 57 -6.18 13.84 3.64
CA TYR A 57 -5.95 14.76 2.52
C TYR A 57 -6.98 14.59 1.39
N LYS A 58 -7.19 15.63 0.56
CA LYS A 58 -8.06 15.58 -0.64
C LYS A 58 -7.63 14.49 -1.62
N ASP A 59 -6.34 14.23 -1.69
CA ASP A 59 -5.75 13.23 -2.58
C ASP A 59 -6.24 11.81 -2.31
N ILE A 60 -6.60 11.50 -1.06
CA ILE A 60 -7.19 10.20 -0.70
C ILE A 60 -8.49 9.98 -1.49
N TRP A 61 -9.34 11.00 -1.61
CA TRP A 61 -10.59 10.89 -2.38
C TRP A 61 -10.31 10.70 -3.86
N LYS A 62 -9.31 11.40 -4.39
CA LYS A 62 -8.98 11.40 -5.81
C LYS A 62 -8.32 10.09 -6.26
N TYR A 63 -7.42 9.53 -5.46
CA TYR A 63 -6.56 8.43 -5.88
C TYR A 63 -6.77 7.15 -5.07
N ALA A 64 -6.96 7.22 -3.75
CA ALA A 64 -7.10 6.03 -2.92
C ALA A 64 -8.50 5.42 -2.99
N VAL A 65 -9.55 6.23 -2.86
CA VAL A 65 -10.94 5.76 -2.79
C VAL A 65 -11.38 4.99 -4.04
N PRO A 66 -11.06 5.39 -5.29
CA PRO A 66 -11.39 4.59 -6.47
C PRO A 66 -10.78 3.18 -6.43
N ILE A 67 -9.54 3.06 -5.94
CA ILE A 67 -8.84 1.78 -5.79
C ILE A 67 -9.51 0.96 -4.68
N LEU A 68 -9.75 1.53 -3.50
CA LEU A 68 -10.43 0.84 -2.40
C LEU A 68 -11.81 0.30 -2.82
N ARG A 69 -12.57 1.08 -3.62
CA ARG A 69 -13.85 0.65 -4.19
C ARG A 69 -13.71 -0.48 -5.21
N HIS A 70 -12.63 -0.51 -6.00
CA HIS A 70 -12.35 -1.61 -6.91
C HIS A 70 -12.19 -2.94 -6.16
N PHE A 71 -11.51 -2.91 -5.00
CA PHE A 71 -11.32 -4.09 -4.15
C PHE A 71 -12.48 -4.37 -3.19
N GLY A 72 -13.39 -3.40 -2.99
CA GLY A 72 -14.48 -3.51 -2.02
C GLY A 72 -14.02 -3.42 -0.57
N TYR A 73 -12.89 -2.73 -0.31
CA TYR A 73 -12.29 -2.66 1.01
C TYR A 73 -12.84 -1.50 1.85
N PRO A 74 -13.24 -1.74 3.11
CA PRO A 74 -13.54 -0.68 4.06
C PRO A 74 -12.27 0.06 4.50
N PHE A 75 -12.42 1.30 4.96
CA PHE A 75 -11.29 2.11 5.40
C PHE A 75 -11.69 3.15 6.47
N GLU A 76 -10.71 3.53 7.29
CA GLU A 76 -10.86 4.47 8.41
C GLU A 76 -10.06 5.75 8.13
N LEU A 77 -10.63 6.89 8.52
CA LEU A 77 -10.13 8.22 8.19
C LEU A 77 -9.94 9.04 9.47
N PHE A 78 -8.71 9.12 9.97
CA PHE A 78 -8.34 9.84 11.19
C PHE A 78 -8.16 11.33 10.90
N ILE A 79 -9.20 12.12 11.17
CA ILE A 79 -9.25 13.55 10.84
C ILE A 79 -8.71 14.43 11.97
N ILE A 80 -8.03 15.53 11.59
CA ILE A 80 -7.59 16.58 12.50
C ILE A 80 -8.59 17.74 12.39
N GLY A 81 -9.26 18.09 13.48
CA GLY A 81 -10.40 19.03 13.44
C GLY A 81 -10.08 20.39 12.81
N GLN A 82 -8.92 20.98 13.13
CA GLN A 82 -8.54 22.31 12.66
C GLN A 82 -8.02 22.35 11.23
N THR A 83 -7.69 21.21 10.61
CA THR A 83 -7.12 21.20 9.26
C THR A 83 -8.17 21.00 8.17
N ILE A 84 -9.40 20.61 8.52
CA ILE A 84 -10.50 20.39 7.56
C ILE A 84 -10.66 21.61 6.63
N GLY A 85 -10.56 21.37 5.33
CA GLY A 85 -10.67 22.38 4.28
C GLY A 85 -9.52 23.39 4.20
N LYS A 86 -8.39 23.13 4.87
CA LYS A 86 -7.17 23.95 4.81
C LYS A 86 -6.06 23.22 4.04
N ASP A 87 -4.90 23.85 3.96
CA ASP A 87 -3.67 23.25 3.46
C ASP A 87 -2.65 23.00 4.57
N ASN A 88 -1.51 22.41 4.20
CA ASN A 88 -0.39 22.15 5.09
C ASN A 88 0.62 23.31 5.15
N SER A 89 0.24 24.57 4.92
CA SER A 89 1.19 25.70 4.95
C SER A 89 1.92 25.88 6.29
N PHE A 90 1.42 25.27 7.38
CA PHE A 90 2.09 25.24 8.68
C PHE A 90 3.31 24.29 8.70
N ASP A 91 3.40 23.36 7.75
CA ASP A 91 4.47 22.37 7.63
C ASP A 91 5.31 22.66 6.39
N THR A 92 6.35 23.48 6.59
CA THR A 92 7.29 23.84 5.51
C THR A 92 8.25 22.72 5.14
N GLY A 93 8.23 21.59 5.86
CA GLY A 93 9.09 20.42 5.59
C GLY A 93 8.48 19.45 4.59
N GLU A 94 7.16 19.54 4.35
CA GLU A 94 6.43 18.68 3.44
C GLU A 94 6.02 19.43 2.16
N PRO A 95 5.93 18.74 1.01
CA PRO A 95 5.36 19.32 -0.19
C PRO A 95 3.92 19.76 0.04
N TYR A 96 3.48 20.79 -0.69
CA TYR A 96 2.12 21.32 -0.59
C TYR A 96 1.06 20.23 -0.81
N ALA A 97 0.08 20.19 0.10
CA ALA A 97 -1.06 19.31 0.06
C ALA A 97 -2.27 19.97 0.76
N GLU A 98 -3.47 19.63 0.29
CA GLU A 98 -4.73 20.11 0.85
C GLU A 98 -5.43 19.02 1.66
N PHE A 99 -5.91 19.38 2.85
CA PHE A 99 -6.77 18.54 3.67
C PHE A 99 -8.18 18.49 3.08
N ALA A 100 -8.87 17.36 3.29
CA ALA A 100 -10.25 17.21 2.84
C ALA A 100 -11.17 18.25 3.51
N ASP A 101 -12.05 18.85 2.72
CA ASP A 101 -13.16 19.66 3.24
C ASP A 101 -14.36 18.77 3.61
N VAL A 102 -15.37 19.38 4.23
CA VAL A 102 -16.58 18.66 4.68
C VAL A 102 -17.28 17.93 3.54
N GLU A 103 -17.35 18.52 2.35
CA GLU A 103 -17.99 17.90 1.18
C GLU A 103 -17.20 16.65 0.73
N THR A 104 -15.87 16.74 0.71
CA THR A 104 -14.99 15.63 0.37
C THR A 104 -15.09 14.51 1.41
N LEU A 105 -15.11 14.85 2.70
CA LEU A 105 -15.31 13.86 3.77
C LEU A 105 -16.66 13.14 3.64
N GLN A 106 -17.74 13.86 3.34
CA GLN A 106 -19.06 13.26 3.09
C GLN A 106 -19.02 12.26 1.92
N LYS A 107 -18.34 12.60 0.82
CA LYS A 107 -18.15 11.71 -0.33
C LYS A 107 -17.37 10.44 0.05
N MET A 108 -16.31 10.58 0.83
CA MET A 108 -15.54 9.43 1.33
C MET A 108 -16.38 8.52 2.22
N VAL A 109 -17.21 9.08 3.12
CA VAL A 109 -18.13 8.31 3.98
C VAL A 109 -19.15 7.54 3.14
N GLN A 110 -19.74 8.18 2.14
CA GLN A 110 -20.66 7.52 1.19
C GLN A 110 -19.99 6.41 0.37
N ALA A 111 -18.67 6.47 0.19
CA ALA A 111 -17.88 5.46 -0.50
C ALA A 111 -17.44 4.29 0.39
N GLY A 112 -17.86 4.25 1.67
CA GLY A 112 -17.47 3.19 2.61
C GLY A 112 -16.33 3.57 3.57
N GLY A 113 -15.98 4.86 3.65
CA GLY A 113 -15.07 5.36 4.68
C GLY A 113 -15.79 5.59 6.01
N ARG A 114 -15.06 5.48 7.12
CA ARG A 114 -15.53 5.94 8.44
C ARG A 114 -14.59 7.00 8.99
N LEU A 115 -15.16 8.11 9.46
CA LEU A 115 -14.37 9.16 10.11
C LEU A 115 -14.02 8.73 11.54
N GLN A 116 -12.78 8.93 11.94
CA GLN A 116 -12.25 8.70 13.29
C GLN A 116 -11.47 9.94 13.74
N TRP A 117 -11.07 10.00 15.00
CA TRP A 117 -10.52 11.23 15.58
C TRP A 117 -9.00 11.22 15.72
N HIS A 118 -8.34 12.29 15.27
CA HIS A 118 -6.90 12.48 15.36
C HIS A 118 -6.53 13.79 16.06
N SER A 119 -7.29 14.11 17.12
CA SER A 119 -7.26 15.37 17.87
C SER A 119 -7.80 16.59 17.13
N GLN A 120 -8.00 17.68 17.87
CA GLN A 120 -8.45 18.94 17.30
C GLN A 120 -7.33 19.65 16.55
N SER A 121 -6.09 19.63 17.05
CA SER A 121 -4.98 20.44 16.52
C SER A 121 -3.66 19.70 16.28
N HIS A 122 -3.61 18.39 16.54
CA HIS A 122 -2.44 17.54 16.32
C HIS A 122 -1.21 17.95 17.16
N ILE A 123 -1.44 18.44 18.37
CA ILE A 123 -0.38 18.77 19.32
C ILE A 123 0.10 17.55 20.10
N ARG A 124 1.34 17.63 20.61
CA ARG A 124 1.86 16.65 21.55
C ARG A 124 1.20 16.82 22.92
N LEU A 125 0.51 15.77 23.39
CA LEU A 125 -0.19 15.77 24.68
C LEU A 125 0.56 15.00 25.79
N VAL A 126 1.64 14.30 25.48
CA VAL A 126 2.48 13.66 26.52
C VAL A 126 3.06 14.72 27.46
N GLY A 127 2.91 14.49 28.77
CA GLY A 127 3.33 15.41 29.84
C GLY A 127 2.33 16.53 30.12
N VAL A 128 1.23 16.62 29.39
CA VAL A 128 0.17 17.61 29.65
C VAL A 128 -0.67 17.17 30.84
N THR A 129 -0.84 18.06 31.81
CA THR A 129 -1.69 17.87 32.99
C THR A 129 -2.97 18.70 32.97
N ASP A 130 -3.12 19.61 32.00
CA ASP A 130 -4.29 20.47 31.84
C ASP A 130 -5.47 19.69 31.23
N LEU A 131 -6.47 19.39 32.06
CA LEU A 131 -7.68 18.70 31.65
C LEU A 131 -8.55 19.51 30.68
N ALA A 132 -8.50 20.84 30.72
CA ALA A 132 -9.24 21.67 29.78
C ALA A 132 -8.65 21.55 28.36
N LEU A 133 -7.33 21.37 28.25
CA LEU A 133 -6.68 21.10 26.98
C LEU A 133 -7.08 19.73 26.42
N TYR A 134 -7.14 18.69 27.26
CA TYR A 134 -7.65 17.38 26.83
C TYR A 134 -9.10 17.46 26.35
N GLU A 135 -9.97 18.18 27.06
CA GLU A 135 -11.35 18.37 26.64
C GLU A 135 -11.42 19.04 25.26
N LYS A 136 -10.61 20.08 25.03
CA LYS A 136 -10.54 20.76 23.73
C LYS A 136 -10.02 19.85 22.62
N GLU A 137 -9.01 19.03 22.88
CA GLU A 137 -8.35 18.21 21.86
C GLU A 137 -9.08 16.91 21.55
N LEU A 138 -9.81 16.34 22.52
CA LEU A 138 -10.44 15.03 22.37
C LEU A 138 -11.94 15.10 22.06
N THR A 139 -12.58 16.26 22.25
CA THR A 139 -14.00 16.41 21.96
C THR A 139 -14.24 16.60 20.47
N VAL A 140 -14.94 15.64 19.87
CA VAL A 140 -15.41 15.71 18.49
C VAL A 140 -16.62 16.65 18.39
N PRO A 141 -16.56 17.72 17.58
CA PRO A 141 -17.68 18.62 17.30
C PRO A 141 -18.96 17.89 16.86
N GLY A 142 -20.12 18.38 17.31
CA GLY A 142 -21.41 17.71 17.10
C GLY A 142 -21.87 17.66 15.64
N ASP A 143 -21.55 18.70 14.87
CA ASP A 143 -21.75 18.75 13.41
C ASP A 143 -20.91 17.71 12.67
N LEU A 144 -19.64 17.52 13.07
CA LEU A 144 -18.80 16.45 12.52
C LEU A 144 -19.34 15.06 12.85
N ARG A 145 -19.83 14.84 14.07
CA ARG A 145 -20.46 13.55 14.46
C ARG A 145 -21.66 13.20 13.57
N GLN A 146 -22.43 14.19 13.12
CA GLN A 146 -23.57 13.97 12.22
C GLN A 146 -23.15 13.51 10.82
N LEU A 147 -21.93 13.85 10.37
CA LEU A 147 -21.42 13.43 9.05
C LEU A 147 -21.18 11.92 8.96
N CYS A 148 -20.83 11.28 10.08
CA CYS A 148 -20.51 9.86 10.13
C CYS A 148 -21.05 9.24 11.43
N PRO A 149 -22.35 8.86 11.48
CA PRO A 149 -22.97 8.32 12.70
C PRO A 149 -22.30 7.06 13.25
N ASN A 150 -21.66 6.26 12.39
CA ASN A 150 -20.91 5.06 12.77
C ASN A 150 -19.41 5.31 12.98
N GLY A 151 -18.97 6.58 12.94
CA GLY A 151 -17.59 6.99 13.13
C GLY A 151 -17.31 7.56 14.52
N PHE A 152 -16.12 8.14 14.69
CA PHE A 152 -15.64 8.81 15.90
C PHE A 152 -15.67 7.94 17.15
N LYS A 153 -15.48 6.63 16.96
CA LYS A 153 -15.36 5.66 18.04
C LYS A 153 -13.89 5.41 18.38
N TRP A 154 -13.00 5.58 17.42
CA TRP A 154 -11.58 5.30 17.55
C TRP A 154 -10.75 6.58 17.53
N TYR A 155 -9.59 6.49 18.17
CA TYR A 155 -8.62 7.57 18.28
C TYR A 155 -7.26 7.13 17.75
N ALA A 156 -6.55 7.99 17.03
CA ALA A 156 -5.14 7.78 16.73
C ALA A 156 -4.31 8.82 17.48
N TYR A 157 -3.32 8.38 18.25
CA TYR A 157 -2.44 9.29 18.97
C TYR A 157 -1.59 10.09 17.96
N PRO A 158 -1.59 11.44 17.98
CA PRO A 158 -0.67 12.23 17.20
C PRO A 158 0.77 11.78 17.44
N HIS A 159 1.49 11.45 16.37
CA HIS A 159 2.84 10.89 16.40
C HIS A 159 3.01 9.57 17.18
N GLY A 160 1.91 8.87 17.51
CA GLY A 160 1.93 7.63 18.30
C GLY A 160 2.24 7.82 19.78
N GLN A 161 2.48 9.04 20.26
CA GLN A 161 2.98 9.27 21.62
C GLN A 161 1.84 9.32 22.64
N ARG A 162 1.99 8.59 23.75
CA ARG A 162 1.03 8.55 24.85
C ARG A 162 1.70 8.33 26.21
N ASP A 163 1.05 8.81 27.27
CA ASP A 163 1.37 8.51 28.66
C ASP A 163 0.11 8.08 29.42
N GLY A 164 0.23 7.74 30.71
CA GLY A 164 -0.89 7.21 31.49
C GLY A 164 -2.08 8.17 31.63
N LEU A 165 -1.83 9.48 31.77
CA LEU A 165 -2.93 10.45 31.90
C LEU A 165 -3.63 10.64 30.54
N TYR A 166 -2.86 10.80 29.48
CA TYR A 166 -3.40 10.95 28.14
C TYR A 166 -4.23 9.73 27.73
N ARG A 167 -3.70 8.51 27.95
CA ARG A 167 -4.42 7.26 27.69
C ARG A 167 -5.75 7.21 28.46
N ALA A 168 -5.75 7.55 29.74
CA ALA A 168 -6.98 7.60 30.55
C ALA A 168 -8.03 8.60 29.99
N GLN A 169 -7.58 9.75 29.46
CA GLN A 169 -8.47 10.71 28.81
C GLN A 169 -9.07 10.16 27.50
N VAL A 170 -8.30 9.40 26.73
CA VAL A 170 -8.78 8.73 25.51
C VAL A 170 -9.75 7.60 25.85
N GLU A 171 -9.45 6.75 26.83
CA GLU A 171 -10.31 5.66 27.29
C GLU A 171 -11.72 6.12 27.69
N SER A 172 -11.82 7.28 28.32
CA SER A 172 -13.12 7.84 28.74
C SER A 172 -14.03 8.31 27.58
N ARG A 173 -13.51 8.39 26.35
CA ARG A 173 -14.19 9.01 25.19
C ARG A 173 -14.30 8.11 23.96
N PHE A 174 -13.38 7.14 23.82
CA PHE A 174 -13.26 6.29 22.64
C PHE A 174 -13.33 4.81 23.04
N VAL A 175 -13.70 3.95 22.10
CA VAL A 175 -13.79 2.49 22.32
C VAL A 175 -12.45 1.77 22.13
N GLY A 176 -11.47 2.47 21.57
CA GLY A 176 -10.12 2.00 21.33
C GLY A 176 -9.25 3.09 20.71
N ALA A 177 -7.94 2.84 20.67
CA ALA A 177 -6.97 3.80 20.16
C ALA A 177 -5.77 3.12 19.52
N LEU A 178 -5.14 3.84 18.59
CA LEU A 178 -4.05 3.37 17.75
C LEU A 178 -2.77 4.16 18.02
N ALA A 179 -1.69 3.42 18.25
CA ALA A 179 -0.32 3.92 18.34
C ALA A 179 0.36 3.88 16.96
N CYS A 180 1.68 4.07 16.95
CA CYS A 180 2.52 3.77 15.78
C CYS A 180 3.05 2.33 15.88
N ASP A 181 4.32 2.12 15.55
CA ASP A 181 5.00 0.81 15.57
C ASP A 181 5.37 0.31 16.98
N ASP A 182 5.34 1.20 17.98
CA ASP A 182 5.64 0.92 19.38
C ASP A 182 4.39 0.58 20.24
N GLY A 183 3.28 0.24 19.59
CA GLY A 183 2.04 -0.22 20.24
C GLY A 183 2.10 -1.63 20.81
N SER A 184 0.96 -2.08 21.35
CA SER A 184 0.70 -3.45 21.76
C SER A 184 -0.68 -3.92 21.31
N ASP A 185 -0.72 -4.95 20.47
CA ASP A 185 -1.96 -5.63 20.04
C ASP A 185 -2.71 -6.35 21.18
N ALA A 186 -2.12 -6.42 22.38
CA ALA A 186 -2.77 -6.92 23.60
C ALA A 186 -3.65 -5.86 24.30
N ASP A 187 -3.51 -4.58 23.94
CA ASP A 187 -4.27 -3.47 24.52
C ASP A 187 -5.01 -2.70 23.42
N ARG A 188 -6.35 -2.70 23.50
CA ARG A 188 -7.22 -2.02 22.53
C ARG A 188 -7.00 -0.50 22.47
N TYR A 189 -6.45 0.09 23.53
CA TYR A 189 -6.12 1.53 23.57
C TYR A 189 -4.66 1.81 23.19
N ASP A 190 -3.95 0.81 22.70
CA ASP A 190 -2.54 0.86 22.34
C ASP A 190 -2.20 0.09 21.07
N LEU A 191 -3.18 -0.21 20.20
CA LEU A 191 -2.98 -1.12 19.07
C LEU A 191 -1.87 -0.62 18.14
N SER A 192 -1.00 -1.55 17.73
CA SER A 192 0.12 -1.24 16.84
C SER A 192 -0.36 -0.98 15.42
N ARG A 193 0.32 -0.07 14.73
CA ARG A 193 0.11 0.16 13.31
C ARG A 193 1.40 0.02 12.52
N LEU A 194 1.28 -0.60 11.35
CA LEU A 194 2.32 -0.62 10.34
C LEU A 194 2.18 0.64 9.47
N THR A 195 3.13 1.55 9.60
CA THR A 195 3.26 2.66 8.65
C THR A 195 3.60 2.10 7.28
N VAL A 196 2.83 2.49 6.26
CA VAL A 196 3.03 2.02 4.89
C VAL A 196 3.80 3.06 4.08
N TYR A 197 4.87 2.61 3.45
CA TYR A 197 5.73 3.36 2.53
C TYR A 197 5.53 2.88 1.08
N GLU A 198 6.13 3.58 0.12
CA GLU A 198 6.03 3.27 -1.32
C GLU A 198 6.39 1.81 -1.64
N GLU A 199 7.52 1.35 -1.09
CA GLU A 199 8.10 0.04 -1.30
C GLU A 199 7.45 -1.07 -0.45
N THR A 200 6.50 -0.71 0.43
CA THR A 200 5.86 -1.71 1.29
C THR A 200 5.04 -2.69 0.45
N ARG A 201 5.16 -3.98 0.78
CA ARG A 201 4.38 -5.10 0.23
C ARG A 201 3.83 -5.94 1.36
N PHE A 202 2.66 -6.55 1.14
CA PHE A 202 2.00 -7.40 2.15
C PHE A 202 1.92 -8.86 1.76
N SER A 203 2.27 -9.18 0.51
CA SER A 203 2.51 -10.55 0.07
C SER A 203 4.02 -10.79 0.00
N ASN A 204 4.46 -11.97 0.45
CA ASN A 204 5.87 -12.34 0.44
C ASN A 204 6.29 -13.11 -0.82
N SER A 205 5.34 -13.50 -1.68
CA SER A 205 5.66 -14.37 -2.81
C SER A 205 6.20 -13.57 -4.00
N ALA A 206 7.53 -13.56 -4.15
CA ALA A 206 8.22 -12.92 -5.26
C ALA A 206 7.99 -13.69 -6.57
N VAL A 207 7.92 -12.97 -7.70
CA VAL A 207 7.73 -13.54 -9.03
C VAL A 207 8.97 -13.34 -9.88
N SER A 208 9.57 -14.44 -10.33
CA SER A 208 10.61 -14.46 -11.36
C SER A 208 10.00 -14.71 -12.72
N LEU A 209 10.17 -13.76 -13.64
CA LEU A 209 9.77 -13.93 -15.03
C LEU A 209 10.98 -14.30 -15.90
N ILE A 210 10.89 -15.43 -16.61
CA ILE A 210 11.94 -15.93 -17.49
C ILE A 210 11.48 -15.80 -18.95
N ILE A 211 12.29 -15.13 -19.77
CA ILE A 211 12.12 -14.99 -21.21
C ILE A 211 13.20 -15.80 -21.92
N PRO A 212 12.97 -17.09 -22.24
CA PRO A 212 13.90 -17.87 -23.03
C PRO A 212 13.81 -17.44 -24.51
N CYS A 213 14.96 -17.27 -25.15
CA CYS A 213 15.06 -16.86 -26.55
C CYS A 213 16.04 -17.73 -27.34
N TYR A 214 15.67 -18.05 -28.58
CA TYR A 214 16.58 -18.57 -29.59
C TYR A 214 16.12 -18.09 -30.98
N ASN A 215 16.84 -17.12 -31.55
CA ASN A 215 16.56 -16.50 -32.85
C ASN A 215 15.18 -15.79 -32.96
N TYR A 216 14.75 -15.11 -31.90
CA TYR A 216 13.50 -14.33 -31.86
C TYR A 216 13.72 -12.83 -31.69
N GLY A 217 14.84 -12.28 -32.18
CA GLY A 217 15.20 -10.88 -31.94
C GLY A 217 14.17 -9.88 -32.49
N HIS A 218 13.45 -10.28 -33.54
CA HIS A 218 12.37 -9.50 -34.13
C HIS A 218 11.09 -9.43 -33.26
N LEU A 219 10.94 -10.26 -32.22
CA LEU A 219 9.80 -10.27 -31.30
C LEU A 219 10.21 -10.01 -29.84
N ALA A 220 11.49 -10.22 -29.50
CA ALA A 220 12.01 -10.11 -28.14
C ALA A 220 11.67 -8.78 -27.45
N ALA A 221 11.70 -7.67 -28.18
CA ALA A 221 11.34 -6.36 -27.65
C ALA A 221 9.89 -6.32 -27.13
N GLU A 222 8.92 -6.85 -27.89
CA GLU A 222 7.51 -6.88 -27.49
C GLU A 222 7.29 -7.77 -26.27
N ALA A 223 7.98 -8.92 -26.20
CA ALA A 223 7.92 -9.80 -25.04
C ALA A 223 8.41 -9.09 -23.77
N ILE A 224 9.61 -8.48 -23.83
CA ILE A 224 10.21 -7.72 -22.73
C ILE A 224 9.32 -6.55 -22.30
N GLU A 225 8.82 -5.76 -23.26
CA GLU A 225 7.95 -4.63 -22.96
C GLU A 225 6.64 -5.07 -22.30
N SER A 226 6.05 -6.20 -22.74
CA SER A 226 4.84 -6.73 -22.11
C SER A 226 5.06 -7.17 -20.66
N ALA A 227 6.26 -7.64 -20.32
CA ALA A 227 6.63 -8.00 -18.95
C ALA A 227 6.89 -6.76 -18.07
N LEU A 228 7.53 -5.72 -18.63
CA LEU A 228 7.79 -4.47 -17.92
C LEU A 228 6.53 -3.62 -17.70
N LEU A 229 5.55 -3.74 -18.59
CA LEU A 229 4.29 -2.99 -18.52
C LEU A 229 3.16 -3.78 -17.82
N GLN A 230 3.51 -4.76 -16.99
CA GLN A 230 2.53 -5.39 -16.11
C GLN A 230 2.03 -4.41 -15.04
N THR A 231 0.76 -4.49 -14.69
CA THR A 231 0.17 -3.75 -13.56
C THR A 231 0.84 -4.12 -12.25
N CYS A 232 1.25 -5.39 -12.13
CA CYS A 232 2.14 -5.93 -11.12
C CYS A 232 3.41 -6.44 -11.80
N PRO A 233 4.49 -5.63 -11.88
CA PRO A 233 5.76 -6.05 -12.45
C PRO A 233 6.34 -7.24 -11.68
N PRO A 234 6.96 -8.21 -12.37
CA PRO A 234 7.78 -9.23 -11.71
C PRO A 234 8.91 -8.60 -10.89
N ASP A 235 9.27 -9.24 -9.78
CA ASP A 235 10.37 -8.80 -8.91
C ASP A 235 11.74 -8.95 -9.61
N GLU A 236 11.85 -9.93 -10.51
CA GLU A 236 12.96 -10.03 -11.44
C GLU A 236 12.51 -10.51 -12.83
N ILE A 237 13.23 -10.05 -13.85
CA ILE A 237 13.05 -10.48 -15.24
C ILE A 237 14.39 -10.97 -15.75
N LEU A 238 14.45 -12.25 -16.10
CA LEU A 238 15.61 -12.90 -16.72
C LEU A 238 15.32 -13.17 -18.20
N PHE A 239 16.00 -12.47 -19.10
CA PHE A 239 16.07 -12.86 -20.50
C PHE A 239 17.27 -13.80 -20.70
N ILE A 240 17.02 -15.03 -21.16
CA ILE A 240 18.07 -16.02 -21.37
C ILE A 240 18.13 -16.45 -22.85
N ASP A 241 19.23 -16.08 -23.50
CA ASP A 241 19.49 -16.39 -24.91
C ASP A 241 20.25 -17.70 -25.06
N ASP A 242 19.73 -18.61 -25.89
CA ASP A 242 20.28 -19.94 -26.10
C ASP A 242 21.26 -20.00 -27.30
N ALA A 243 22.20 -19.04 -27.31
CA ALA A 243 23.20 -18.83 -28.36
C ALA A 243 22.58 -18.51 -29.73
N SER A 244 21.73 -17.48 -29.77
CA SER A 244 21.13 -16.98 -31.00
C SER A 244 22.19 -16.48 -31.99
N SER A 245 21.85 -16.61 -33.28
CA SER A 245 22.63 -16.12 -34.42
C SER A 245 22.11 -14.81 -35.02
N ASP A 246 20.94 -14.35 -34.54
CA ASP A 246 20.33 -13.08 -34.92
C ASP A 246 20.67 -11.96 -33.91
N ASN A 247 19.91 -10.86 -33.95
CA ASN A 247 20.11 -9.71 -33.08
C ASN A 247 19.38 -9.82 -31.72
N SER A 248 18.92 -11.00 -31.29
CA SER A 248 18.18 -11.20 -30.01
C SER A 248 18.89 -10.60 -28.80
N VAL A 249 20.18 -10.90 -28.64
CA VAL A 249 20.99 -10.41 -27.51
C VAL A 249 21.13 -8.88 -27.55
N GLU A 250 21.33 -8.31 -28.73
CA GLU A 250 21.43 -6.86 -28.90
C GLU A 250 20.14 -6.15 -28.48
N VAL A 251 18.98 -6.71 -28.89
CA VAL A 251 17.67 -6.18 -28.53
C VAL A 251 17.46 -6.24 -27.02
N ALA A 252 17.72 -7.39 -26.38
CA ALA A 252 17.51 -7.56 -24.95
C ALA A 252 18.39 -6.64 -24.09
N ARG A 253 19.68 -6.48 -24.47
CA ARG A 253 20.63 -5.62 -23.73
C ARG A 253 20.23 -4.15 -23.69
N ARG A 254 19.38 -3.67 -24.61
CA ARG A 254 18.83 -2.30 -24.57
C ARG A 254 17.92 -2.04 -23.36
N TYR A 255 17.42 -3.10 -22.72
CA TYR A 255 16.54 -3.00 -21.56
C TYR A 255 17.28 -3.13 -20.22
N GLU A 256 18.57 -3.47 -20.20
CA GLU A 256 19.37 -3.44 -18.97
C GLU A 256 19.46 -2.00 -18.40
N PRO A 257 19.45 -1.81 -17.07
CA PRO A 257 19.41 -2.84 -16.02
C PRO A 257 17.99 -3.25 -15.59
N ARG A 258 16.94 -2.84 -16.32
CA ARG A 258 15.53 -3.18 -15.96
C ARG A 258 15.23 -4.67 -16.06
N ILE A 259 16.02 -5.39 -16.86
CA ILE A 259 16.03 -6.85 -16.94
C ILE A 259 17.48 -7.33 -16.79
N ARG A 260 17.66 -8.61 -16.45
CA ARG A 260 18.95 -9.30 -16.52
C ARG A 260 19.03 -10.09 -17.82
N VAL A 261 20.15 -9.97 -18.55
CA VAL A 261 20.38 -10.72 -19.80
C VAL A 261 21.49 -11.75 -19.60
N GLU A 262 21.17 -13.02 -19.85
CA GLU A 262 22.12 -14.13 -19.80
C GLU A 262 22.22 -14.78 -21.18
N VAL A 263 23.44 -15.10 -21.60
CA VAL A 263 23.70 -15.67 -22.94
C VAL A 263 24.46 -16.97 -22.78
N ASN A 264 23.94 -18.05 -23.37
CA ASN A 264 24.63 -19.33 -23.40
C ASN A 264 25.76 -19.31 -24.44
N GLU A 265 26.88 -19.98 -24.14
CA GLU A 265 28.00 -20.12 -25.06
C GLU A 265 27.67 -21.00 -26.29
N LYS A 266 26.68 -21.87 -26.14
CA LYS A 266 26.16 -22.78 -27.19
C LYS A 266 24.68 -23.02 -26.96
N ASN A 267 23.97 -23.45 -28.01
CA ASN A 267 22.58 -23.87 -27.89
C ASN A 267 22.48 -25.11 -27.00
N LEU A 268 21.78 -24.99 -25.88
CA LEU A 268 21.54 -26.04 -24.88
C LEU A 268 20.23 -26.78 -25.15
N GLY A 269 19.33 -26.19 -25.95
CA GLY A 269 17.99 -26.67 -26.17
C GLY A 269 17.05 -26.35 -25.00
N VAL A 270 15.75 -26.53 -25.22
CA VAL A 270 14.68 -26.06 -24.32
C VAL A 270 14.87 -26.54 -22.87
N VAL A 271 15.11 -27.84 -22.66
CA VAL A 271 15.14 -28.42 -21.31
C VAL A 271 16.30 -27.88 -20.48
N GLU A 272 17.52 -27.94 -21.00
CA GLU A 272 18.71 -27.49 -20.26
C GLU A 272 18.77 -25.97 -20.15
N ASN A 273 18.29 -25.24 -21.16
CA ASN A 273 18.19 -23.78 -21.08
C ASN A 273 17.20 -23.36 -19.98
N PHE A 274 16.03 -24.01 -19.90
CA PHE A 274 15.03 -23.70 -18.86
C PHE A 274 15.54 -24.08 -17.48
N ARG A 275 16.18 -25.25 -17.34
CA ARG A 275 16.81 -25.69 -16.08
C ARG A 275 17.86 -24.69 -15.60
N LYS A 276 18.71 -24.19 -16.51
CA LYS A 276 19.70 -23.14 -16.20
C LYS A 276 19.00 -21.86 -15.77
N ALA A 277 17.98 -21.42 -16.50
CA ALA A 277 17.24 -20.20 -16.22
C ALA A 277 16.61 -20.20 -14.82
N VAL A 278 15.92 -21.29 -14.47
CA VAL A 278 15.32 -21.49 -13.14
C VAL A 278 16.37 -21.42 -12.02
N ALA A 279 17.56 -21.99 -12.25
CA ALA A 279 18.64 -21.95 -11.28
C ALA A 279 19.28 -20.56 -11.11
N LEU A 280 19.01 -19.61 -12.01
CA LEU A 280 19.53 -18.24 -11.97
C LEU A 280 18.54 -17.24 -11.36
N THR A 281 17.33 -17.69 -11.03
CA THR A 281 16.23 -16.90 -10.44
C THR A 281 15.94 -17.33 -9.01
N SER A 282 15.35 -16.44 -8.20
CA SER A 282 15.11 -16.64 -6.76
C SER A 282 13.68 -16.39 -6.27
N GLY A 283 12.73 -16.09 -7.15
CA GLY A 283 11.34 -15.85 -6.77
C GLY A 283 10.60 -17.12 -6.34
N ASP A 284 9.60 -16.95 -5.49
CA ASP A 284 8.72 -18.02 -5.01
C ASP A 284 7.88 -18.63 -6.14
N TYR A 285 7.50 -17.80 -7.13
CA TYR A 285 6.84 -18.24 -8.34
C TYR A 285 7.70 -17.98 -9.58
N ILE A 286 7.65 -18.92 -10.50
CA ILE A 286 8.34 -18.82 -11.79
C ILE A 286 7.32 -18.76 -12.91
N VAL A 287 7.44 -17.74 -13.76
CA VAL A 287 6.61 -17.56 -14.95
C VAL A 287 7.51 -17.57 -16.18
N PHE A 288 7.18 -18.39 -17.17
CA PHE A 288 7.83 -18.37 -18.48
C PHE A 288 7.02 -17.53 -19.46
N LEU A 289 7.70 -16.65 -20.19
CA LEU A 289 7.16 -15.91 -21.32
C LEU A 289 8.02 -16.20 -22.55
N GLY A 290 7.48 -16.91 -23.55
CA GLY A 290 8.20 -17.11 -24.81
C GLY A 290 8.57 -15.76 -25.46
N ALA A 291 9.77 -15.66 -26.03
CA ALA A 291 10.23 -14.44 -26.70
C ALA A 291 9.39 -14.05 -27.94
N ASP A 292 8.52 -14.95 -28.41
CA ASP A 292 7.55 -14.78 -29.48
C ASP A 292 6.12 -14.51 -28.97
N ASN A 293 5.94 -14.30 -27.66
CA ASN A 293 4.65 -14.05 -27.03
C ASN A 293 4.64 -12.71 -26.29
N ARG A 294 3.44 -12.27 -25.92
CA ARG A 294 3.22 -11.12 -25.06
C ARG A 294 2.16 -11.42 -24.02
N PHE A 295 2.34 -10.89 -22.82
CA PHE A 295 1.29 -10.94 -21.80
C PHE A 295 0.28 -9.82 -21.98
N ARG A 296 -0.94 -10.09 -21.53
CA ARG A 296 -1.90 -9.02 -21.18
C ARG A 296 -1.32 -8.27 -19.97
N SER A 297 -1.55 -6.97 -19.87
CA SER A 297 -0.93 -6.11 -18.84
C SER A 297 -1.26 -6.52 -17.40
N ASP A 298 -2.30 -7.32 -17.14
CA ASP A 298 -2.71 -7.76 -15.80
C ASP A 298 -2.48 -9.27 -15.56
N TYR A 299 -1.68 -9.94 -16.40
CA TYR A 299 -1.48 -11.39 -16.32
C TYR A 299 -0.83 -11.81 -15.01
N ILE A 300 0.29 -11.17 -14.65
CA ILE A 300 1.05 -11.51 -13.43
C ILE A 300 0.23 -11.23 -12.18
N GLU A 301 -0.44 -10.07 -12.11
CA GLU A 301 -1.34 -9.72 -11.01
C GLU A 301 -2.40 -10.80 -10.79
N ARG A 302 -3.08 -11.23 -11.85
CA ARG A 302 -4.16 -12.22 -11.74
C ARG A 302 -3.63 -13.62 -11.42
N ALA A 303 -2.49 -14.01 -11.97
CA ALA A 303 -1.88 -15.30 -11.69
C ALA A 303 -1.43 -15.37 -10.22
N LYS A 304 -0.70 -14.36 -9.75
CA LYS A 304 -0.23 -14.24 -8.37
C LYS A 304 -1.38 -14.26 -7.37
N ALA A 305 -2.45 -13.50 -7.64
CA ALA A 305 -3.63 -13.49 -6.77
C ALA A 305 -4.27 -14.88 -6.58
N VAL A 306 -4.31 -15.71 -7.62
CA VAL A 306 -4.84 -17.09 -7.53
C VAL A 306 -3.90 -18.00 -6.74
N LEU A 307 -2.59 -17.92 -7.00
CA LEU A 307 -1.59 -18.75 -6.32
C LEU A 307 -1.49 -18.41 -4.83
N ASP A 308 -1.49 -17.13 -4.48
CA ASP A 308 -1.46 -16.66 -3.09
C ASP A 308 -2.74 -17.01 -2.32
N SER A 309 -3.87 -17.20 -3.01
CA SER A 309 -5.12 -17.66 -2.37
C SER A 309 -5.19 -19.18 -2.14
N SER A 310 -4.27 -19.94 -2.72
CA SER A 310 -4.26 -21.42 -2.68
C SER A 310 -3.21 -22.00 -1.72
N SER A 311 -2.43 -21.13 -1.06
CA SER A 311 -1.35 -21.47 -0.12
C SER A 311 -1.77 -21.23 1.32
#